data_AF-A0AAV8Y8L0-F1
#
_entry.id   AF-A0AAV8Y8L0-F1
#
_cell.length_a   1.000
_cell.length_b   1.000
_cell.length_c   1.000
_cell.angle_alpha   90.00
_cell.angle_beta   90.00
_cell.angle_gamma   90.00
#
_symmetry.space_group_name_H-M   'P 1'
#
loop_
_entity.id
_entity.type
_entity.pdbx_description
1 polymer ?
#
loop_
_entity_poly.entity_id
_entity_poly.type
_entity_poly.pdbx_seq_one_letter_code
_entity_poly.pdbx_strand_id
1 'polypeptide(L)'
;MGAIDKTDMLLSSTESVRKTIRWYKKVFFHLLDLSILNAHVIYKMKTGENIPLLQFQIKLIKEIVEKYQKFRPRASSSKNIGQDAPMRLVARHFPSHVEKNEKKK
;
A
#
# COMPACT_ATOMS: atom_id res chain seq x y z
N MET A 1 22.57 -2.67 -26.13
CA MET A 1 22.99 -2.08 -24.85
C MET A 1 21.80 -1.60 -24.01
N GLY A 2 20.85 -0.81 -24.51
CA GLY A 2 19.78 -0.22 -23.66
C GLY A 2 18.61 -1.11 -23.22
N ALA A 3 18.71 -2.45 -23.24
CA ALA A 3 17.63 -3.32 -22.73
C ALA A 3 17.67 -3.40 -21.19
N ILE A 4 18.87 -3.50 -20.63
CA ILE A 4 19.12 -3.54 -19.18
C ILE A 4 18.73 -2.20 -18.54
N ASP A 5 19.11 -1.07 -19.17
CA ASP A 5 18.74 0.26 -18.67
C ASP A 5 17.22 0.47 -18.62
N LYS A 6 16.49 -0.10 -19.60
CA LYS A 6 15.02 -0.04 -19.63
C LYS A 6 14.40 -0.87 -18.51
N THR A 7 14.94 -2.05 -18.23
CA THR A 7 14.45 -2.87 -17.11
C THR A 7 14.71 -2.17 -15.78
N ASP A 8 15.89 -1.56 -15.60
CA ASP A 8 16.21 -0.81 -14.39
C ASP A 8 15.32 0.42 -14.24
N MET A 9 15.05 1.14 -15.33
CA MET A 9 14.11 2.26 -15.34
C MET A 9 12.68 1.82 -14.94
N LEU A 10 12.19 0.71 -15.49
CA LEU A 10 10.86 0.16 -15.15
C LEU A 10 10.78 -0.26 -13.68
N LEU A 11 11.82 -0.93 -13.19
CA LEU A 11 11.91 -1.35 -11.79
C LEU A 11 11.98 -0.17 -10.83
N SER A 12 12.74 0.89 -11.17
CA SER A 12 12.86 2.08 -10.32
C SER A 12 11.51 2.73 -9.96
N SER A 13 10.49 2.56 -10.82
CA SER A 13 9.14 3.09 -10.61
C SER A 13 8.21 2.18 -9.78
N THR A 14 8.52 0.89 -9.68
CA THR A 14 7.66 -0.13 -9.06
C THR A 14 8.38 -0.94 -7.98
N GLU A 15 9.59 -0.50 -7.62
CA GLU A 15 10.48 -1.15 -6.68
C GLU A 15 9.85 -1.25 -5.28
N SER A 16 9.79 -2.46 -4.75
CA SER A 16 9.35 -2.77 -3.39
C SER A 16 10.42 -2.39 -2.35
N VAL A 17 11.19 -1.33 -2.58
CA VAL A 17 12.33 -0.94 -1.75
C VAL A 17 11.82 -0.45 -0.40
N ARG A 18 12.02 -1.29 0.61
CA ARG A 18 11.85 -0.92 2.02
C ARG A 18 13.20 -0.61 2.64
N LYS A 19 13.27 0.44 3.46
CA LYS A 19 14.45 0.70 4.31
C LYS A 19 14.67 -0.49 5.24
N THR A 20 15.73 -1.25 4.99
CA THR A 20 16.14 -2.41 5.79
C THR A 20 17.65 -2.43 5.95
N ILE A 21 18.12 -2.70 7.16
CA ILE A 21 19.55 -2.86 7.47
C ILE A 21 20.08 -4.22 6.95
N ARG A 22 19.18 -5.20 6.81
CA ARG A 22 19.55 -6.56 6.39
C ARG A 22 19.67 -6.65 4.87
N TRP A 23 20.89 -6.81 4.37
CA TRP A 23 21.20 -6.82 2.92
C TRP A 23 20.46 -7.91 2.14
N TYR A 24 20.32 -9.11 2.70
CA TYR A 24 19.67 -10.23 2.01
C TYR A 24 18.19 -9.95 1.69
N LYS A 25 17.51 -9.14 2.52
CA LYS A 25 16.14 -8.72 2.25
C LYS A 25 16.05 -7.82 1.02
N LYS A 26 17.06 -6.96 0.81
CA LYS A 26 17.13 -6.10 -0.39
C LYS A 26 17.23 -6.94 -1.65
N VAL A 27 18.09 -7.97 -1.65
CA VAL A 27 18.23 -8.92 -2.77
C VAL A 27 16.91 -9.67 -3.01
N PHE A 28 16.27 -10.17 -1.95
CA PHE A 28 14.98 -10.86 -2.07
C PHE A 28 13.91 -9.98 -2.72
N PHE A 29 13.72 -8.74 -2.26
CA PHE A 29 12.72 -7.84 -2.83
C PHE A 29 13.03 -7.49 -4.29
N HIS A 30 14.31 -7.26 -4.62
CA HIS A 30 14.71 -7.01 -6.00
C HIS A 30 14.41 -8.22 -6.92
N LEU A 31 14.71 -9.44 -6.48
CA LEU A 31 14.38 -10.65 -7.23
C LEU A 31 12.87 -10.83 -7.38
N LEU A 32 12.09 -10.47 -6.36
CA LEU A 32 10.63 -10.49 -6.41
C LEU A 32 10.11 -9.49 -7.45
N ASP A 33 10.58 -8.24 -7.44
CA ASP A 33 10.16 -7.21 -8.40
C ASP A 33 10.52 -7.61 -9.84
N LEU A 34 11.71 -8.17 -10.05
CA LEU A 34 12.14 -8.72 -11.35
C LEU A 34 11.26 -9.89 -11.80
N SER A 35 10.87 -10.77 -10.88
CA SER A 35 9.96 -11.88 -11.19
C SER A 35 8.58 -11.40 -11.63
N ILE A 36 8.06 -10.33 -11.01
CA ILE A 36 6.78 -9.71 -11.38
C ILE A 36 6.86 -9.07 -12.76
N LEU A 37 7.96 -8.37 -13.06
CA LEU A 37 8.20 -7.79 -14.39
C LEU A 37 8.25 -8.87 -15.47
N ASN A 38 8.96 -9.98 -15.22
CA ASN A 38 9.00 -11.10 -16.14
C ASN A 38 7.61 -11.75 -16.34
N ALA A 39 6.84 -11.92 -15.26
CA ALA A 39 5.48 -12.43 -15.34
C ALA A 39 4.57 -11.50 -16.17
N HIS A 40 4.74 -10.18 -16.06
CA HIS A 40 4.02 -9.20 -16.87
C HIS A 40 4.33 -9.33 -18.36
N VAL A 41 5.61 -9.53 -18.72
CA VAL A 41 6.00 -9.78 -20.11
C VAL A 41 5.33 -11.05 -20.64
N ILE A 42 5.36 -12.14 -19.87
CA ILE A 42 4.69 -13.40 -20.24
C ILE A 42 3.17 -13.20 -20.38
N TYR A 43 2.54 -12.45 -19.48
CA TYR A 43 1.11 -12.14 -19.54
C TYR A 43 0.73 -11.45 -20.85
N LYS A 44 1.51 -10.43 -21.26
CA LYS A 44 1.32 -9.74 -22.53
C LYS A 44 1.47 -10.67 -23.73
N MET A 45 2.50 -11.52 -23.71
CA MET A 45 2.75 -12.47 -24.79
C MET A 45 1.65 -13.52 -24.94
N LYS A 46 1.05 -13.96 -23.83
CA LYS A 46 0.01 -15.01 -23.84
C LYS A 46 -1.39 -14.48 -24.10
N THR A 47 -1.72 -13.31 -23.57
CA THR A 47 -3.09 -12.76 -23.65
C THR A 47 -3.26 -11.80 -24.83
N GLY A 48 -2.16 -11.22 -25.34
CA GLY A 48 -2.20 -10.14 -26.33
C GLY A 48 -2.64 -8.79 -25.75
N GLU A 49 -3.09 -8.76 -24.50
CA GLU A 49 -3.48 -7.55 -23.79
C GLU A 49 -2.26 -6.68 -23.44
N ASN A 50 -2.35 -5.38 -23.75
CA ASN A 50 -1.27 -4.44 -23.50
C ASN A 50 -1.57 -3.54 -22.29
N ILE A 51 -1.67 -4.15 -21.11
CA ILE A 51 -1.90 -3.41 -19.86
C ILE A 51 -0.58 -2.81 -19.30
N PRO A 52 -0.63 -1.63 -18.67
CA PRO A 52 0.51 -1.07 -17.95
C PRO A 52 0.89 -1.94 -16.74
N LEU A 53 2.17 -1.92 -16.38
CA LEU A 53 2.73 -2.75 -15.30
C LEU A 53 2.01 -2.55 -13.96
N LEU A 54 1.68 -1.31 -13.61
CA LEU A 54 0.95 -0.98 -12.38
C LEU A 54 -0.42 -1.66 -12.31
N GLN A 55 -1.18 -1.68 -13.42
CA GLN A 55 -2.49 -2.33 -13.45
C GLN A 55 -2.36 -3.85 -13.29
N PHE A 56 -1.33 -4.43 -13.92
CA PHE A 56 -1.01 -5.85 -13.73
C PHE A 56 -0.67 -6.16 -12.28
N GLN A 57 0.16 -5.34 -11.63
CA GLN A 57 0.51 -5.51 -10.21
C GLN A 57 -0.72 -5.42 -9.30
N ILE A 58 -1.61 -4.45 -9.52
CA ILE A 58 -2.85 -4.33 -8.74
C ILE A 58 -3.72 -5.58 -8.90
N LYS A 59 -3.85 -6.10 -10.11
CA LYS A 59 -4.60 -7.34 -10.39
C LYS A 59 -3.97 -8.53 -9.66
N LEU A 60 -2.65 -8.69 -9.78
CA LEU A 60 -1.89 -9.74 -9.10
C LEU A 60 -2.05 -9.67 -7.58
N ILE A 61 -1.95 -8.48 -6.99
CA ILE A 61 -2.14 -8.27 -5.55
C ILE A 61 -3.54 -8.67 -5.13
N LYS A 62 -4.57 -8.26 -5.87
CA LYS A 62 -5.97 -8.63 -5.59
C LYS A 62 -6.15 -10.14 -5.59
N GLU A 63 -5.65 -10.84 -6.61
CA GLU A 63 -5.75 -12.30 -6.74
C GLU A 63 -5.00 -13.03 -5.61
N ILE A 64 -3.80 -12.58 -5.26
CA ILE A 64 -3.02 -13.15 -4.14
C ILE A 64 -3.77 -12.94 -2.82
N VAL A 65 -4.27 -11.72 -2.58
CA VAL A 65 -5.02 -11.40 -1.36
C VAL A 65 -6.28 -12.24 -1.30
N GLU A 66 -7.09 -12.30 -2.36
CA GLU A 66 -8.30 -13.10 -2.40
C GLU A 66 -8.02 -14.60 -2.15
N LYS A 67 -6.94 -15.14 -2.72
CA LYS A 67 -6.57 -16.55 -2.55
C LYS A 67 -6.05 -16.89 -1.16
N TYR A 68 -5.25 -16.01 -0.55
CA TYR A 68 -4.53 -16.31 0.69
C TYR A 68 -5.02 -15.54 1.92
N GLN A 69 -5.94 -14.59 1.76
CA GLN A 69 -6.62 -13.94 2.87
C GLN A 69 -7.51 -14.97 3.56
N LYS A 70 -6.90 -15.66 4.52
CA LYS A 70 -7.67 -16.32 5.58
C LYS A 70 -8.51 -15.23 6.21
N PHE A 71 -9.83 -15.40 6.26
CA PHE A 71 -10.65 -14.67 7.23
C PHE A 71 -10.01 -14.91 8.59
N ARG A 72 -9.16 -13.98 9.03
CA ARG A 72 -9.00 -13.80 10.46
C ARG A 72 -10.35 -13.25 10.85
N PRO A 73 -11.22 -13.99 11.59
CA PRO A 73 -12.21 -13.28 12.36
C PRO A 73 -11.39 -12.24 13.09
N ARG A 74 -11.66 -10.96 12.79
CA ARG A 74 -11.03 -9.86 13.50
C ARG A 74 -11.21 -10.29 14.93
N ALA A 75 -10.12 -10.63 15.63
CA ALA A 75 -10.21 -10.90 17.05
C ALA A 75 -10.92 -9.65 17.52
N SER A 76 -12.17 -9.81 17.93
CA SER A 76 -12.93 -8.72 18.48
C SER A 76 -12.10 -8.39 19.70
N SER A 77 -11.18 -7.43 19.56
CA SER A 77 -10.67 -6.69 20.69
C SER A 77 -11.94 -6.31 21.38
N SER A 78 -12.12 -6.93 22.54
CA SER A 78 -13.40 -7.20 23.13
C SER A 78 -14.33 -6.02 22.89
N LYS A 79 -15.48 -6.27 22.26
CA LYS A 79 -16.64 -5.41 22.49
C LYS A 79 -17.02 -5.60 23.96
N ASN A 80 -16.18 -5.09 24.87
CA ASN A 80 -16.64 -4.50 26.10
C ASN A 80 -17.26 -3.15 25.68
N ILE A 81 -18.29 -3.22 24.83
CA ILE A 81 -19.36 -2.24 24.83
C ILE A 81 -20.25 -2.69 26.00
N GLY A 82 -19.66 -2.71 27.20
CA GLY A 82 -20.41 -2.71 28.42
C GLY A 82 -20.96 -1.30 28.50
N GLN A 83 -22.20 -1.13 28.05
CA GLN A 83 -23.25 -0.24 28.56
C GLN A 83 -22.93 1.19 29.07
N ASP A 84 -21.73 1.74 28.90
CA ASP A 84 -21.31 3.06 29.40
C ASP A 84 -20.23 3.61 28.46
N ALA A 85 -20.26 4.82 27.90
CA ALA A 85 -21.11 5.97 28.11
C ALA A 85 -20.97 6.91 26.89
N PRO A 86 -22.01 7.70 26.54
CA PRO A 86 -21.95 8.77 25.53
C PRO A 86 -21.05 9.96 25.95
N MET A 87 -20.30 9.84 27.06
CA MET A 87 -19.43 10.87 27.61
C MET A 87 -18.09 11.03 26.87
N ARG A 88 -17.79 10.23 25.85
CA ARG A 88 -16.51 10.34 25.12
C ARG A 88 -16.47 11.53 24.13
N LEU A 89 -17.61 12.17 23.89
CA LEU A 89 -17.77 13.33 22.99
C LEU A 89 -17.95 14.68 23.72
N VAL A 90 -17.76 14.75 25.05
CA VAL A 90 -17.90 16.01 25.84
C VAL A 90 -16.58 16.72 26.13
N ALA A 91 -15.49 16.36 25.46
CA ALA A 91 -14.19 17.00 25.72
C ALA A 91 -14.20 18.49 25.30
N ARG A 92 -13.79 19.37 26.20
CA ARG A 92 -13.69 20.85 26.04
C ARG A 92 -12.61 21.32 25.03
N HIS A 93 -12.14 20.43 24.17
CA HIS A 93 -11.07 20.69 23.18
C HIS A 93 -11.57 20.55 21.74
N PHE A 94 -12.84 20.87 21.49
CA PHE A 94 -13.26 21.12 20.12
C PHE A 94 -12.75 22.48 19.68
N PRO A 95 -12.06 22.58 18.53
CA PRO A 95 -11.70 23.88 17.97
C PRO A 95 -12.96 24.74 17.80
N SER A 96 -13.03 25.85 18.52
CA SER A 96 -14.08 26.86 18.35
C SER A 96 -13.56 27.99 17.46
N HIS A 97 -14.47 28.63 16.72
CA HIS A 97 -14.14 29.82 15.95
C HIS A 97 -13.75 30.96 16.92
N VAL A 98 -12.62 31.61 16.69
CA VAL A 98 -12.16 32.77 17.48
C VAL A 98 -12.39 34.01 16.63
N GLU A 99 -13.20 34.95 17.13
CA GLU A 99 -13.45 36.21 16.42
C GLU A 99 -12.21 37.10 16.40
N LYS A 100 -12.03 37.83 15.30
CA LYS A 100 -10.91 38.77 15.16
C LYS A 100 -11.13 39.98 16.05
N ASN A 101 -10.30 40.14 17.07
CA ASN A 101 -10.25 41.39 17.84
C ASN A 101 -9.83 42.55 16.93
N GLU A 102 -10.62 43.62 16.94
CA GLU A 102 -10.20 44.89 16.35
C GLU A 102 -8.97 45.41 17.11
N LYS A 103 -7.89 45.65 16.36
CA LYS A 103 -6.65 46.20 16.91
C LYS A 103 -6.96 47.60 17.44
N LYS A 104 -6.84 47.80 18.76
CA LYS A 104 -6.84 49.15 19.33
C LYS A 104 -5.63 49.91 18.79
N LYS A 105 -5.91 51.08 18.21
CA LYS A 105 -4.95 52.10 17.77
C LYS A 105 -4.07 52.57 18.93
#